data_AF-A0A4P6V0I9-F1
#
_entry.id   AF-A0A4P6V0I9-F1
#
_cell.length_a   1.000
_cell.length_b   1.000
_cell.length_c   1.000
_cell.angle_alpha   90.00
_cell.angle_beta   90.00
_cell.angle_gamma   90.00
#
_symmetry.space_group_name_H-M   'P 1'
#
loop_
_entity.id
_entity.type
_entity.pdbx_description
1 polymer ?
#
loop_
_entity_poly.entity_id
_entity_poly.type
_entity_poly.pdbx_seq_one_letter_code
_entity_poly.pdbx_strand_id
1 'polypeptide(L)'
;METTEKIVEAYVRYVKGWATIPNLRCDGQFEIDLIAIDPVNLGRYHIETTVSGSQSYSKLTAKEFSLEKHNQRVQKAGQRRTVGFFVERKFGQPQIAAKLREYGFTDDNSHKVVVTWDWTPEAEEAATRAGIELWSFQSIMAEIANSIRHQRAYFTDDTLRTINLFVRAMQGLQRDDVKPESTPPKAEAGEYWVYRNWVHKRARLHRPSCGYCNFGKGTQGVDSRSTGEWRPFPDIEAARTYLDGLGYDDAATCGVCM
;
A
#
# COMPACT_ATOMS: atom_id res chain seq x y z
N MET A 1 2.29 18.13 -14.10
CA MET A 1 2.26 16.75 -13.61
C MET A 1 0.86 16.43 -13.13
N GLU A 2 0.22 15.45 -13.78
CA GLU A 2 -1.12 14.97 -13.45
C GLU A 2 -1.11 14.17 -12.13
N THR A 3 -2.28 13.97 -11.52
CA THR A 3 -2.40 13.25 -10.23
C THR A 3 -1.89 11.80 -10.34
N THR A 4 -2.14 11.15 -11.47
CA THR A 4 -1.70 9.77 -11.75
C THR A 4 -0.17 9.67 -11.82
N GLU A 5 0.48 10.62 -12.51
CA GLU A 5 1.94 10.74 -12.56
C GLU A 5 2.54 10.97 -11.16
N LYS A 6 1.92 11.82 -10.33
CA LYS A 6 2.36 12.03 -8.93
C LYS A 6 2.26 10.76 -8.08
N ILE A 7 1.22 9.95 -8.31
CA ILE A 7 1.06 8.66 -7.63
C ILE A 7 2.18 7.68 -8.05
N VAL A 8 2.48 7.63 -9.35
CA VAL A 8 3.58 6.81 -9.87
C VAL A 8 4.92 7.30 -9.34
N GLU A 9 5.16 8.61 -9.30
CA GLU A 9 6.37 9.17 -8.71
C GLU A 9 6.50 8.78 -7.22
N ALA A 10 5.41 8.91 -6.44
CA ALA A 10 5.41 8.53 -5.04
C ALA A 10 5.71 7.02 -4.85
N TYR A 11 5.16 6.17 -5.71
CA TYR A 11 5.51 4.75 -5.72
C TYR A 11 7.01 4.52 -5.93
N VAL A 12 7.55 5.12 -6.98
CA VAL A 12 8.95 4.96 -7.35
C VAL A 12 9.88 5.49 -6.25
N ARG A 13 9.55 6.63 -5.62
CA ARG A 13 10.36 7.21 -4.54
C ARG A 13 10.28 6.43 -3.25
N TYR A 14 9.08 6.12 -2.78
CA TYR A 14 8.86 5.67 -1.40
C TYR A 14 8.69 4.15 -1.27
N VAL A 15 8.25 3.47 -2.33
CA VAL A 15 8.14 2.00 -2.33
C VAL A 15 9.38 1.39 -2.96
N LYS A 16 9.82 1.87 -4.13
CA LYS A 16 11.05 1.35 -4.77
C LYS A 16 12.34 1.95 -4.18
N GLY A 17 12.28 3.14 -3.57
CA GLY A 17 13.47 3.82 -3.04
C GLY A 17 14.34 4.47 -4.12
N TRP A 18 13.77 4.77 -5.29
CA TRP A 18 14.50 5.29 -6.44
C TRP A 18 14.50 6.82 -6.49
N ALA A 19 15.52 7.40 -7.13
CA ALA A 19 15.56 8.82 -7.42
C ALA A 19 14.73 9.13 -8.67
N THR A 20 14.01 10.26 -8.69
CA THR A 20 13.09 10.62 -9.78
C THR A 20 13.27 12.05 -10.28
N ILE A 21 12.97 12.26 -11.56
CA ILE A 21 12.77 13.59 -12.17
C ILE A 21 11.50 13.54 -13.02
N PRO A 22 10.41 14.21 -12.61
CA PRO A 22 9.15 14.20 -13.35
C PRO A 22 9.05 15.36 -14.37
N ASN A 23 8.11 15.27 -15.31
CA ASN A 23 7.71 16.34 -16.25
C ASN A 23 8.90 16.94 -17.00
N LEU A 24 9.69 16.07 -17.62
CA LEU A 24 10.90 16.46 -18.32
C LEU A 24 10.57 16.91 -19.74
N ARG A 25 10.70 18.22 -19.98
CA ARG A 25 10.42 18.84 -21.28
C ARG A 25 11.54 18.54 -22.28
N CYS A 26 11.14 18.18 -23.50
CA CYS A 26 12.02 17.94 -24.63
C CYS A 26 11.75 18.99 -25.73
N ASP A 27 12.68 19.13 -26.66
CA ASP A 27 12.48 19.97 -27.84
C ASP A 27 11.27 19.50 -28.65
N GLY A 28 10.55 20.41 -29.33
CA GLY A 28 9.47 20.03 -30.24
C GLY A 28 8.15 19.63 -29.58
N GLN A 29 7.82 20.19 -28.42
CA GLN A 29 6.60 19.89 -27.64
C GLN A 29 6.49 18.43 -27.14
N PHE A 30 7.62 17.72 -27.08
CA PHE A 30 7.68 16.41 -26.45
C PHE A 30 7.91 16.53 -24.95
N GLU A 31 7.46 15.52 -24.21
CA GLU A 31 7.53 15.47 -22.75
C GLU A 31 7.68 14.00 -22.34
N ILE A 32 8.56 13.79 -21.36
CA ILE A 32 8.72 12.54 -20.62
C ILE A 32 8.04 12.72 -19.27
N ASP A 33 7.11 11.85 -18.95
CA ASP A 33 6.31 11.99 -17.73
C ASP A 33 7.18 11.82 -16.47
N LEU A 34 8.04 10.80 -16.45
CA LEU A 34 8.93 10.50 -15.33
C LEU A 34 10.19 9.76 -15.80
N ILE A 35 11.36 10.21 -15.35
CA ILE A 35 12.56 9.38 -15.34
C ILE A 35 12.92 8.97 -13.92
N ALA A 36 13.46 7.77 -13.76
CA ALA A 36 13.89 7.26 -12.47
C ALA A 36 15.23 6.51 -12.54
N ILE A 37 15.94 6.48 -11.42
CA ILE A 37 17.21 5.76 -11.28
C ILE A 37 17.13 4.88 -10.03
N ASP A 38 17.35 3.58 -10.22
CA ASP A 38 17.56 2.64 -9.13
C ASP A 38 18.98 2.84 -8.56
N PRO A 39 19.14 3.28 -7.30
CA PRO A 39 20.44 3.57 -6.73
C PRO A 39 21.29 2.32 -6.47
N VAL A 40 20.70 1.12 -6.51
CA VAL A 40 21.38 -0.14 -6.21
C VAL A 40 22.09 -0.70 -7.44
N ASN A 41 21.37 -0.80 -8.56
CA ASN A 41 21.91 -1.37 -9.82
C ASN A 41 22.18 -0.31 -10.90
N LEU A 42 21.85 0.96 -10.65
CA LEU A 42 21.98 2.08 -11.59
C LEU A 42 21.16 1.92 -12.88
N GLY A 43 20.12 1.08 -12.85
CA GLY A 43 19.13 0.97 -13.91
C GLY A 43 18.36 2.28 -14.06
N ARG A 44 18.11 2.68 -15.31
CA ARG A 44 17.45 3.95 -15.65
C ARG A 44 16.12 3.69 -16.33
N TYR A 45 15.07 4.28 -15.81
CA TYR A 45 13.70 3.99 -16.23
C TYR A 45 13.09 5.24 -16.85
N HIS A 46 12.66 5.13 -18.10
CA HIS A 46 11.78 6.09 -18.76
C HIS A 46 10.35 5.58 -18.60
N ILE A 47 9.58 6.27 -17.76
CA ILE A 47 8.24 5.86 -17.34
C ILE A 47 7.20 6.82 -17.95
N GLU A 48 6.22 6.24 -18.63
CA GLU A 48 5.09 6.93 -19.26
C GLU A 48 3.77 6.48 -18.63
N THR A 49 2.88 7.41 -18.30
CA THR A 49 1.63 7.13 -17.58
C THR A 49 0.41 7.36 -18.47
N THR A 50 -0.44 6.35 -18.63
CA THR A 50 -1.70 6.44 -19.39
C THR A 50 -2.89 5.89 -18.62
N VAL A 51 -3.20 6.53 -17.51
CA VAL A 51 -4.28 6.11 -16.61
C VAL A 51 -5.52 6.96 -16.88
N SER A 52 -6.52 6.37 -17.55
CA SER A 52 -7.80 7.03 -17.81
C SER A 52 -8.84 6.68 -16.74
N GLY A 53 -9.54 7.68 -16.20
CA GLY A 53 -10.71 7.45 -15.34
C GLY A 53 -11.94 6.91 -16.09
N SER A 54 -11.93 6.93 -17.43
CA SER A 54 -13.02 6.42 -18.25
C SER A 54 -12.85 4.92 -18.51
N GLN A 55 -13.90 4.13 -18.23
CA GLN A 55 -13.89 2.68 -18.46
C GLN A 55 -13.64 2.29 -19.94
N SER A 56 -14.07 3.11 -20.90
CA SER A 56 -13.92 2.79 -22.33
C SER A 56 -12.49 2.96 -22.86
N TYR A 57 -11.62 3.63 -22.10
CA TYR A 57 -10.23 3.92 -22.46
C TYR A 57 -9.23 3.48 -21.39
N SER A 58 -9.62 2.59 -20.47
CA SER A 58 -8.77 2.15 -19.37
C SER A 58 -7.69 1.15 -19.78
N LYS A 59 -7.89 0.41 -20.88
CA LYS A 59 -6.97 -0.65 -21.31
C LYS A 59 -6.01 -0.20 -22.41
N LEU A 60 -4.74 -0.57 -22.27
CA LEU A 60 -3.76 -0.55 -23.36
C LEU A 60 -4.11 -1.64 -24.39
N THR A 61 -3.94 -1.36 -25.68
CA THR A 61 -4.34 -2.28 -26.76
C THR A 61 -3.21 -2.47 -27.79
N ALA A 62 -3.19 -3.62 -28.46
CA ALA A 62 -2.30 -3.88 -29.60
C ALA A 62 -2.84 -3.37 -30.95
N LYS A 63 -3.87 -2.53 -30.94
CA LYS A 63 -4.38 -1.94 -32.19
C LYS A 63 -3.28 -1.13 -32.85
N GLU A 64 -3.23 -1.17 -34.17
CA GLU A 64 -2.26 -0.40 -34.94
C GLU A 64 -2.38 1.09 -34.62
N PHE A 65 -1.23 1.71 -34.36
CA PHE A 65 -1.14 3.15 -34.22
C PHE A 65 -1.17 3.80 -35.60
N SER A 66 -1.92 4.88 -35.73
CA SER A 66 -2.01 5.67 -36.96
C SER A 66 -1.87 7.14 -36.63
N LEU A 67 -0.83 7.77 -37.18
CA LEU A 67 -0.59 9.20 -37.01
C LEU A 67 -1.74 10.05 -37.58
N GLU A 68 -2.31 9.63 -38.71
CA GLU A 68 -3.46 10.29 -39.31
C GLU A 68 -4.66 10.30 -38.34
N LYS A 69 -5.02 9.13 -37.79
CA LYS A 69 -6.09 9.02 -36.79
C LYS A 69 -5.72 9.76 -35.50
N HIS A 70 -4.46 9.83 -35.12
CA HIS A 70 -4.02 10.56 -33.93
C HIS A 70 -4.27 12.07 -34.05
N ASN A 71 -4.15 12.61 -35.26
CA ASN A 71 -4.42 14.02 -35.55
C ASN A 71 -5.93 14.33 -35.59
N GLN A 72 -6.79 13.32 -35.71
CA GLN A 72 -8.23 13.48 -35.65
C GLN A 72 -8.72 13.51 -34.19
N ARG A 73 -9.35 14.62 -33.77
CA ARG A 73 -9.79 14.87 -32.38
C ARG A 73 -10.55 13.69 -31.74
N VAL A 74 -11.47 13.08 -32.49
CA VAL A 74 -12.33 11.99 -32.01
C VAL A 74 -11.56 10.67 -31.82
N GLN A 75 -10.55 10.41 -32.64
CA GLN A 75 -9.79 9.17 -32.62
C GLN A 75 -8.53 9.25 -31.74
N LYS A 76 -8.09 10.47 -31.40
CA LYS A 76 -6.88 10.74 -30.61
C LYS A 76 -6.81 9.95 -29.31
N ALA A 77 -7.90 9.89 -28.54
CA ALA A 77 -7.94 9.13 -27.28
C ALA A 77 -7.74 7.63 -27.51
N GLY A 78 -8.33 7.07 -28.58
CA GLY A 78 -8.16 5.68 -28.96
C GLY A 78 -6.74 5.35 -29.42
N GLN A 79 -6.06 6.31 -30.06
CA GLN A 79 -4.68 6.16 -30.51
C GLN A 79 -3.68 6.26 -29.36
N ARG A 80 -3.91 7.12 -28.36
CA ARG A 80 -3.02 7.29 -27.20
C ARG A 80 -2.87 6.05 -26.31
N ARG A 81 -3.74 5.06 -26.48
CA ARG A 81 -3.75 3.80 -25.71
C ARG A 81 -3.25 2.59 -26.51
N THR A 82 -2.56 2.80 -27.62
CA THR A 82 -1.94 1.71 -28.38
C THR A 82 -0.48 1.57 -28.02
N VAL A 83 0.04 0.35 -28.03
CA VAL A 83 1.49 0.12 -27.83
C VAL A 83 2.30 0.90 -28.87
N GLY A 84 1.84 0.91 -30.13
CA GLY A 84 2.49 1.65 -31.21
C GLY A 84 2.61 3.15 -30.95
N PHE A 85 1.64 3.77 -30.27
CA PHE A 85 1.76 5.18 -29.87
C PHE A 85 2.94 5.40 -28.94
N PHE A 86 3.16 4.53 -27.96
CA PHE A 86 4.30 4.66 -27.05
C PHE A 86 5.61 4.43 -27.78
N VAL A 87 5.70 3.37 -28.59
CA VAL A 87 6.89 3.07 -29.39
C VAL A 87 7.25 4.27 -30.28
N GLU A 88 6.30 4.78 -31.06
CA GLU A 88 6.60 5.80 -32.05
C GLU A 88 6.69 7.21 -31.47
N ARG A 89 5.82 7.59 -30.53
CA ARG A 89 5.66 8.98 -30.09
C ARG A 89 6.24 9.29 -28.71
N LYS A 90 6.43 8.28 -27.86
CA LYS A 90 6.98 8.46 -26.50
C LYS A 90 8.40 7.93 -26.35
N PHE A 91 8.74 6.78 -26.93
CA PHE A 91 10.07 6.19 -26.79
C PHE A 91 10.97 6.40 -28.01
N GLY A 92 10.41 6.40 -29.22
CA GLY A 92 11.17 6.43 -30.47
C GLY A 92 11.50 7.81 -31.03
N GLN A 93 11.09 8.90 -30.37
CA GLN A 93 11.35 10.25 -30.90
C GLN A 93 12.81 10.67 -30.64
N PRO A 94 13.56 11.14 -31.66
CA PRO A 94 14.96 11.53 -31.50
C PRO A 94 15.19 12.60 -30.42
N GLN A 95 14.24 13.51 -30.24
CA GLN A 95 14.28 14.58 -29.23
C GLN A 95 14.21 14.03 -27.81
N ILE A 96 13.42 12.97 -27.60
CA ILE A 96 13.32 12.27 -26.31
C ILE A 96 14.62 11.51 -26.05
N ALA A 97 15.12 10.77 -27.04
CA ALA A 97 16.40 10.06 -26.91
C ALA A 97 17.57 11.04 -26.62
N ALA A 98 17.60 12.20 -27.27
CA ALA A 98 18.58 13.24 -27.00
C ALA A 98 18.48 13.75 -25.55
N LYS A 99 17.26 14.03 -25.08
CA LYS A 99 17.04 14.48 -23.70
C LYS A 99 17.46 13.41 -22.69
N LEU A 100 17.12 12.15 -22.90
CA LEU A 100 17.50 11.04 -22.01
C LEU A 100 19.03 10.87 -21.89
N ARG A 101 19.78 11.08 -22.99
CA ARG A 101 21.25 11.03 -22.95
C ARG A 101 21.87 12.08 -22.04
N GLU A 102 21.25 13.26 -21.88
CA GLU A 102 21.69 14.29 -20.92
C GLU A 102 21.66 13.78 -19.47
N TYR A 103 20.81 12.79 -19.17
CA TYR A 103 20.66 12.15 -17.87
C TYR A 103 21.38 10.78 -17.78
N GLY A 104 22.25 10.47 -18.73
CA GLY A 104 23.09 9.27 -18.73
C GLY A 104 22.38 7.97 -19.12
N PHE A 105 21.22 8.06 -19.79
CA PHE A 105 20.59 6.89 -20.40
C PHE A 105 21.41 6.41 -21.61
N THR A 106 21.60 5.10 -21.68
CA THR A 106 22.23 4.36 -22.79
C THR A 106 21.36 3.15 -23.13
N ASP A 107 21.57 2.56 -24.31
CA ASP A 107 20.80 1.38 -24.72
C ASP A 107 20.92 0.22 -23.71
N ASP A 108 22.10 0.05 -23.11
CA ASP A 108 22.39 -1.03 -22.14
C ASP A 108 21.80 -0.83 -20.74
N ASN A 109 21.38 0.39 -20.37
CA ASN A 109 20.89 0.69 -19.02
C ASN A 109 19.47 1.28 -18.99
N SER A 110 18.83 1.39 -20.15
CA SER A 110 17.53 2.02 -20.31
C SER A 110 16.40 1.00 -20.30
N HIS A 111 15.43 1.25 -19.42
CA HIS A 111 14.18 0.52 -19.31
C HIS A 111 13.05 1.43 -19.74
N LYS A 112 12.13 0.91 -20.54
CA LYS A 112 10.92 1.62 -20.98
C LYS A 112 9.75 1.05 -20.22
N VAL A 113 9.00 1.90 -19.55
CA VAL A 113 7.86 1.49 -18.72
C VAL A 113 6.62 2.23 -19.16
N VAL A 114 5.50 1.51 -19.32
CA VAL A 114 4.17 2.10 -19.46
C VAL A 114 3.32 1.71 -18.27
N VAL A 115 2.82 2.72 -17.56
CA VAL A 115 1.86 2.56 -16.46
C VAL A 115 0.44 2.76 -16.98
N THR A 116 -0.42 1.77 -16.76
CA THR A 116 -1.83 1.80 -17.21
C THR A 116 -2.74 1.10 -16.20
N TRP A 117 -4.06 1.29 -16.30
CA TRP A 117 -5.02 0.56 -15.46
C TRP A 117 -5.00 -0.94 -15.72
N ASP A 118 -4.95 -1.32 -17.00
CA ASP A 118 -5.01 -2.70 -17.48
C ASP A 118 -4.55 -2.74 -18.96
N TRP A 119 -4.41 -3.93 -19.53
CA TRP A 119 -4.03 -4.16 -20.93
C TRP A 119 -4.69 -5.41 -21.50
N THR A 120 -4.76 -5.52 -22.83
CA THR A 120 -5.15 -6.79 -23.47
C THR A 120 -3.96 -7.74 -23.58
N PRO A 121 -4.16 -9.07 -23.65
CA PRO A 121 -3.06 -10.02 -23.81
C PRO A 121 -2.18 -9.71 -25.03
N GLU A 122 -2.79 -9.30 -26.14
CA GLU A 122 -2.04 -8.94 -27.35
C GLU A 122 -1.19 -7.68 -27.14
N ALA A 123 -1.66 -6.74 -26.31
CA ALA A 123 -0.90 -5.53 -25.96
C ALA A 123 0.32 -5.87 -25.11
N GLU A 124 0.20 -6.83 -24.19
CA GLU A 124 1.32 -7.33 -23.39
C GLU A 124 2.39 -7.98 -24.26
N GLU A 125 1.98 -8.84 -25.20
CA GLU A 125 2.91 -9.44 -26.15
C GLU A 125 3.58 -8.37 -27.03
N ALA A 126 2.82 -7.39 -27.52
CA ALA A 126 3.35 -6.31 -28.33
C ALA A 126 4.33 -5.42 -27.55
N ALA A 127 4.04 -5.12 -26.29
CA ALA A 127 4.93 -4.37 -25.41
C ALA A 127 6.21 -5.15 -25.13
N THR A 128 6.10 -6.45 -24.83
CA THR A 128 7.24 -7.35 -24.62
C THR A 128 8.15 -7.38 -25.84
N ARG A 129 7.59 -7.55 -27.05
CA ARG A 129 8.37 -7.50 -28.31
C ARG A 129 9.06 -6.15 -28.54
N ALA A 130 8.48 -5.06 -28.04
CA ALA A 130 9.04 -3.72 -28.13
C ALA A 130 10.04 -3.38 -27.01
N GLY A 131 10.30 -4.31 -26.08
CA GLY A 131 11.13 -4.07 -24.89
C GLY A 131 10.52 -3.03 -23.94
N ILE A 132 9.19 -3.06 -23.79
CA ILE A 132 8.45 -2.18 -22.88
C ILE A 132 7.89 -3.02 -21.73
N GLU A 133 8.22 -2.63 -20.52
CA GLU A 133 7.65 -3.16 -19.29
C GLU A 133 6.27 -2.53 -19.04
N LEU A 134 5.28 -3.36 -18.69
CA LEU A 134 3.95 -2.88 -18.33
C LEU A 134 3.78 -2.91 -16.82
N TRP A 135 3.42 -1.78 -16.24
CA TRP A 135 3.13 -1.67 -14.82
C TRP A 135 1.64 -1.40 -14.60
N SER A 136 1.02 -2.20 -13.73
CA SER A 136 -0.38 -2.03 -13.36
C SER A 136 -0.51 -0.92 -12.30
N PHE A 137 -1.29 0.10 -12.63
CA PHE A 137 -1.62 1.18 -11.70
C PHE A 137 -2.38 0.65 -10.46
N GLN A 138 -3.16 -0.44 -10.60
CA GLN A 138 -3.83 -1.10 -9.47
C GLN A 138 -2.82 -1.68 -8.49
N SER A 139 -1.83 -2.42 -9.01
CA SER A 139 -0.77 -3.00 -8.19
C SER A 139 0.05 -1.92 -7.49
N ILE A 140 0.39 -0.85 -8.20
CA ILE A 140 1.06 0.33 -7.61
C ILE A 140 0.28 0.89 -6.42
N MET A 141 -1.02 1.16 -6.60
CA MET A 141 -1.88 1.69 -5.53
C MET A 141 -1.94 0.74 -4.34
N ALA A 142 -2.05 -0.57 -4.59
CA ALA A 142 -2.08 -1.60 -3.55
C ALA A 142 -0.76 -1.68 -2.78
N GLU A 143 0.38 -1.61 -3.47
CA GLU A 143 1.71 -1.63 -2.87
C GLU A 143 1.97 -0.38 -2.02
N ILE A 144 1.61 0.82 -2.53
CA ILE A 144 1.67 2.05 -1.71
C ILE A 144 0.82 1.87 -0.46
N ALA A 145 -0.46 1.49 -0.63
CA ALA A 145 -1.39 1.33 0.49
C ALA A 145 -0.88 0.32 1.53
N ASN A 146 -0.25 -0.77 1.10
CA ASN A 146 0.35 -1.76 1.99
C ASN A 146 1.57 -1.20 2.73
N SER A 147 2.47 -0.51 2.02
CA SER A 147 3.70 0.06 2.60
C SER A 147 3.43 1.07 3.71
N ILE A 148 2.33 1.85 3.60
CA ILE A 148 1.98 2.89 4.56
C ILE A 148 1.00 2.42 5.66
N ARG A 149 0.38 1.25 5.49
CA ARG A 149 -0.71 0.75 6.35
C ARG A 149 -0.39 0.79 7.84
N HIS A 150 0.84 0.45 8.20
CA HIS A 150 1.29 0.33 9.58
C HIS A 150 2.16 1.49 10.04
N GLN A 151 2.37 2.49 9.17
CA GLN A 151 3.20 3.63 9.49
C GLN A 151 2.39 4.67 10.27
N ARG A 152 2.91 5.03 11.45
CA ARG A 152 2.40 6.14 12.27
C ARG A 152 3.05 7.47 11.91
N ALA A 153 4.02 7.47 11.00
CA ALA A 153 4.74 8.65 10.57
C ALA A 153 3.83 9.63 9.84
N TYR A 154 4.12 10.92 10.02
CA TYR A 154 3.50 11.98 9.25
C TYR A 154 4.19 12.07 7.89
N PHE A 155 3.44 11.82 6.81
CA PHE A 155 3.96 11.99 5.45
C PHE A 155 3.94 13.47 5.08
N THR A 156 5.12 14.02 4.78
CA THR A 156 5.26 15.38 4.23
C THR A 156 4.83 15.47 2.77
N ASP A 157 4.80 14.33 2.08
CA ASP A 157 4.31 14.20 0.72
C ASP A 157 2.77 14.14 0.72
N ASP A 158 2.13 15.10 0.07
CA ASP A 158 0.67 15.23 0.05
C ASP A 158 -0.02 14.05 -0.67
N THR A 159 0.63 13.44 -1.66
CA THR A 159 0.10 12.27 -2.36
C THR A 159 0.03 11.08 -1.40
N LEU A 160 1.15 10.76 -0.74
CA LEU A 160 1.19 9.68 0.25
C LEU A 160 0.27 9.96 1.43
N ARG A 161 0.21 11.20 1.91
CA ARG A 161 -0.68 11.61 2.99
C ARG A 161 -2.13 11.37 2.61
N THR A 162 -2.54 11.74 1.40
CA THR A 162 -3.90 11.53 0.90
C THR A 162 -4.23 10.04 0.81
N ILE A 163 -3.32 9.22 0.26
CA ILE A 163 -3.51 7.76 0.19
C ILE A 163 -3.59 7.15 1.61
N ASN A 164 -2.74 7.59 2.56
CA ASN A 164 -2.81 7.14 3.96
C ASN A 164 -4.18 7.44 4.57
N LEU A 165 -4.67 8.68 4.41
CA LEU A 165 -5.99 9.07 4.92
C LEU A 165 -7.11 8.22 4.32
N PHE A 166 -7.05 7.97 3.00
CA PHE A 166 -8.00 7.09 2.33
C PHE A 166 -7.96 5.66 2.88
N VAL A 167 -6.78 5.07 3.03
CA VAL A 167 -6.60 3.72 3.61
C VAL A 167 -7.15 3.65 5.04
N ARG A 168 -6.89 4.66 5.87
CA ARG A 168 -7.43 4.74 7.24
C ARG A 168 -8.95 4.85 7.26
N ALA A 169 -9.53 5.64 6.36
CA ALA A 169 -10.98 5.75 6.25
C ALA A 169 -11.61 4.39 5.89
N MET A 170 -11.04 3.67 4.92
CA MET A 170 -11.51 2.34 4.54
C MET A 170 -11.40 1.31 5.68
N GLN A 171 -10.34 1.38 6.49
CA GLN A 171 -10.19 0.52 7.67
C GLN A 171 -11.18 0.86 8.79
N GLY A 172 -11.52 2.14 8.95
CA GLY A 172 -12.56 2.58 9.89
C GLY A 172 -13.91 1.97 9.53
N LEU A 173 -14.30 2.07 8.25
CA LEU A 173 -15.55 1.50 7.74
C LEU A 173 -15.62 -0.02 7.96
N GLN A 174 -14.52 -0.75 7.68
CA GLN A 174 -14.47 -2.21 7.90
C GLN A 174 -14.60 -2.62 9.37
N ARG A 175 -14.21 -1.77 10.33
CA ARG A 175 -14.36 -2.07 11.76
C ARG A 175 -15.81 -1.93 12.22
N ASP A 176 -16.56 -1.01 11.64
CA ASP A 176 -17.96 -0.77 12.01
C ASP A 176 -18.90 -1.85 11.42
N ASP A 177 -18.50 -2.47 10.31
CA ASP A 177 -19.24 -3.59 9.69
C ASP A 177 -19.10 -4.91 10.46
N VAL A 178 -18.03 -5.08 11.24
CA VAL A 178 -17.89 -6.20 12.18
C VAL A 178 -18.42 -5.75 13.54
N LYS A 179 -19.74 -5.55 13.65
CA LYS A 179 -20.40 -5.66 14.95
C LYS A 179 -20.09 -7.08 15.45
N PRO A 180 -19.42 -7.29 16.60
CA PRO A 180 -19.28 -8.62 17.14
C PRO A 180 -20.68 -9.15 17.47
N GLU A 181 -21.24 -9.92 16.54
CA GLU A 181 -22.41 -10.73 16.79
C GLU A 181 -21.97 -11.79 17.81
N SER A 182 -22.72 -11.87 18.90
CA SER A 182 -22.33 -12.40 20.21
C SER A 182 -21.48 -11.44 21.05
N THR A 183 -22.21 -10.64 21.86
CA THR A 183 -21.79 -10.48 23.25
C THR A 183 -21.47 -11.90 23.75
N PRO A 184 -20.20 -12.22 24.11
CA PRO A 184 -19.93 -13.51 24.71
C PRO A 184 -20.89 -13.70 25.88
N PRO A 185 -21.43 -14.92 26.11
CA PRO A 185 -22.31 -15.18 27.24
C PRO A 185 -21.66 -14.55 28.46
N LYS A 186 -22.42 -13.66 29.13
CA LYS A 186 -22.00 -12.89 30.30
C LYS A 186 -21.18 -13.85 31.17
N ALA A 187 -19.85 -13.69 31.16
CA ALA A 187 -18.99 -14.60 31.88
C ALA A 187 -19.51 -14.62 33.31
N GLU A 188 -19.85 -15.81 33.82
CA GLU A 188 -20.30 -15.94 35.20
C GLU A 188 -19.29 -15.20 36.07
N ALA A 189 -19.81 -14.33 36.95
CA ALA A 189 -19.01 -13.36 37.67
C ALA A 189 -18.02 -14.08 38.59
N GLY A 190 -16.85 -14.43 38.06
CA GLY A 190 -15.79 -15.05 38.84
C GLY A 190 -15.33 -14.08 39.93
N GLU A 191 -15.14 -14.61 41.13
CA GLU A 191 -14.60 -13.86 42.27
C GLU A 191 -13.13 -13.48 42.07
N TYR A 192 -12.45 -14.10 41.09
CA TYR A 192 -11.07 -13.83 40.74
C TYR A 192 -10.88 -13.76 39.23
N TRP A 193 -9.88 -13.00 38.80
CA TRP A 193 -9.56 -12.78 37.39
C TRP A 193 -8.07 -12.88 37.16
N VAL A 194 -7.66 -13.55 36.09
CA VAL A 194 -6.26 -13.56 35.64
C VAL A 194 -6.17 -12.85 34.31
N TYR A 195 -5.36 -11.79 34.24
CA TYR A 195 -4.93 -11.21 32.98
C TYR A 195 -3.63 -11.89 32.54
N ARG A 196 -3.57 -12.36 31.30
CA ARG A 196 -2.33 -12.83 30.68
C ARG A 196 -2.01 -12.02 29.45
N ASN A 197 -0.73 -11.72 29.26
CA ASN A 197 -0.18 -11.08 28.08
C ASN A 197 0.93 -11.98 27.52
N TRP A 198 0.67 -12.62 26.38
CA TRP A 198 1.60 -13.57 25.77
C TRP A 198 2.79 -12.91 25.09
N VAL A 199 2.67 -11.63 24.68
CA VAL A 199 3.77 -10.87 24.06
C VAL A 199 4.87 -10.62 25.08
N HIS A 200 4.49 -10.27 26.32
CA HIS A 200 5.42 -9.97 27.41
C HIS A 200 5.63 -11.15 28.37
N LYS A 201 5.00 -12.31 28.10
CA LYS A 201 4.97 -13.47 29.01
C LYS A 201 4.69 -13.04 30.46
N ARG A 202 3.66 -12.21 30.63
CA ARG A 202 3.27 -11.61 31.92
C ARG A 202 1.86 -12.03 32.29
N ALA A 203 1.64 -12.37 33.56
CA ALA A 203 0.30 -12.62 34.06
C ALA A 203 0.10 -12.01 35.45
N ARG A 204 -1.13 -11.56 35.72
CA ARG A 204 -1.52 -11.01 37.03
C ARG A 204 -2.88 -11.54 37.46
N LEU A 205 -2.95 -12.02 38.70
CA LEU A 205 -4.20 -12.39 39.37
C LEU A 205 -4.76 -11.18 40.12
N HIS A 206 -6.06 -10.92 39.93
CA HIS A 206 -6.79 -9.78 40.47
C HIS A 206 -8.10 -10.20 41.14
N ARG A 207 -8.57 -9.36 42.07
CA ARG A 207 -9.98 -9.31 42.46
C ARG A 207 -10.80 -8.51 41.43
N PRO A 208 -12.08 -8.82 41.21
CA PRO A 208 -12.92 -8.17 40.21
C PRO A 208 -13.04 -6.65 40.42
N SER A 209 -13.07 -6.20 41.67
CA SER A 209 -13.18 -4.78 42.06
C SER A 209 -11.86 -4.00 41.96
N CYS A 210 -10.75 -4.61 41.57
CA CYS A 210 -9.48 -3.92 41.40
C CYS A 210 -9.56 -2.90 40.26
N GLY A 211 -9.05 -1.68 40.48
CA GLY A 211 -9.02 -0.62 39.45
C GLY A 211 -8.22 -0.97 38.17
N TYR A 212 -7.33 -1.97 38.24
CA TYR A 212 -6.64 -2.52 37.07
C TYR A 212 -7.42 -3.61 36.35
N CYS A 213 -8.36 -4.29 37.04
CA CYS A 213 -9.18 -5.38 36.49
C CYS A 213 -10.51 -4.88 35.95
N ASN A 214 -11.25 -4.11 36.76
CA ASN A 214 -12.59 -3.61 36.42
C ASN A 214 -13.52 -4.72 35.90
N PHE A 215 -13.62 -5.84 36.62
CA PHE A 215 -14.40 -7.01 36.22
C PHE A 215 -14.01 -7.56 34.85
N GLY A 216 -12.71 -7.69 34.60
CA GLY A 216 -12.15 -8.21 33.35
C GLY A 216 -12.12 -7.22 32.18
N LYS A 217 -12.33 -5.92 32.43
CA LYS A 217 -12.31 -4.87 31.39
C LYS A 217 -10.96 -4.18 31.24
N GLY A 218 -10.06 -4.33 32.21
CA GLY A 218 -8.81 -3.59 32.27
C GLY A 218 -9.00 -2.09 32.57
N THR A 219 -7.90 -1.34 32.60
CA THR A 219 -7.90 0.11 32.85
C THR A 219 -8.47 0.93 31.68
N GLN A 220 -8.39 0.40 30.46
CA GLN A 220 -8.83 1.10 29.25
C GLN A 220 -10.24 0.72 28.80
N GLY A 221 -10.89 -0.25 29.45
CA GLY A 221 -12.25 -0.68 29.09
C GLY A 221 -12.36 -1.37 27.72
N VAL A 222 -11.22 -1.70 27.09
CA VAL A 222 -11.15 -2.37 25.78
C VAL A 222 -10.72 -3.81 25.96
N ASP A 223 -11.55 -4.75 25.50
CA ASP A 223 -11.22 -6.17 25.42
C ASP A 223 -10.35 -6.43 24.18
N SER A 224 -9.07 -6.05 24.24
CA SER A 224 -8.13 -6.27 23.14
C SER A 224 -7.49 -7.65 23.25
N ARG A 225 -8.07 -8.62 22.52
CA ARG A 225 -7.57 -10.01 22.45
C ARG A 225 -6.34 -10.21 21.57
N SER A 226 -5.73 -9.15 21.04
CA SER A 226 -4.57 -9.28 20.14
C SER A 226 -3.26 -9.54 20.89
N THR A 227 -3.15 -9.10 22.14
CA THR A 227 -1.91 -9.23 22.94
C THR A 227 -2.10 -9.82 24.33
N GLY A 228 -3.34 -9.96 24.78
CA GLY A 228 -3.66 -10.52 26.08
C GLY A 228 -5.14 -10.83 26.23
N GLU A 229 -5.51 -11.44 27.34
CA GLU A 229 -6.91 -11.70 27.68
C GLU A 229 -7.13 -11.75 29.19
N TRP A 230 -8.38 -11.51 29.59
CA TRP A 230 -8.87 -11.69 30.94
C TRP A 230 -9.63 -13.02 31.06
N ARG A 231 -9.33 -13.80 32.10
CA ARG A 231 -10.01 -15.06 32.39
C ARG A 231 -10.59 -15.06 33.81
N PRO A 232 -11.90 -15.28 33.99
CA PRO A 232 -12.53 -15.36 35.31
C PRO A 232 -12.34 -16.75 35.93
N PHE A 233 -12.35 -16.78 37.26
CA PHE A 233 -12.28 -17.99 38.08
C PHE A 233 -13.23 -17.86 39.27
N PRO A 234 -13.89 -18.95 39.68
CA PRO A 234 -14.84 -18.93 40.79
C PRO A 234 -14.15 -18.70 42.14
N ASP A 235 -12.91 -19.16 42.31
CA ASP A 235 -12.16 -19.06 43.55
C ASP A 235 -10.66 -18.80 43.28
N ILE A 236 -9.93 -18.49 44.36
CA ILE A 236 -8.52 -18.10 44.30
C ILE A 236 -7.59 -19.28 43.97
N GLU A 237 -7.96 -20.50 44.34
CA GLU A 237 -7.12 -21.69 44.13
C GLU A 237 -7.12 -22.09 42.65
N ALA A 238 -8.30 -22.05 42.01
CA ALA A 238 -8.45 -22.24 40.58
C ALA A 238 -7.67 -21.17 39.79
N ALA A 239 -7.75 -19.91 40.23
CA ALA A 239 -7.02 -18.80 39.60
C ALA A 239 -5.49 -18.96 39.73
N ARG A 240 -4.99 -19.38 40.90
CA ARG A 240 -3.56 -19.64 41.15
C ARG A 240 -3.05 -20.83 40.34
N THR A 241 -3.79 -21.94 40.35
CA THR A 241 -3.46 -23.13 39.55
C THR A 241 -3.32 -22.77 38.07
N TYR A 242 -4.23 -21.95 37.54
CA TYR A 242 -4.13 -21.45 36.18
C TYR A 242 -2.92 -20.53 35.97
N LEU A 243 -2.68 -19.59 36.88
CA LEU A 243 -1.57 -18.64 36.83
C LEU A 243 -0.22 -19.38 36.79
N ASP A 244 -0.03 -20.36 37.67
CA ASP A 244 1.19 -21.16 37.77
C ASP A 244 1.40 -22.05 36.54
N GLY A 245 0.30 -22.59 35.98
CA GLY A 245 0.33 -23.38 34.76
C GLY A 245 0.74 -22.63 33.49
N LEU A 246 0.84 -21.30 33.51
CA LEU A 246 1.28 -20.52 32.36
C LEU A 246 2.79 -20.60 32.11
N GLY A 247 3.60 -20.93 33.14
CA GLY A 247 5.06 -20.96 33.03
C GLY A 247 5.68 -19.61 32.64
N TYR A 248 5.07 -18.51 33.09
CA TYR A 248 5.53 -17.15 32.84
C TYR A 248 6.42 -16.68 34.00
N ASP A 249 7.64 -16.22 33.72
CA ASP A 249 8.56 -15.69 34.75
C ASP A 249 7.98 -14.47 35.47
N ASP A 250 7.15 -13.69 34.77
CA ASP A 250 6.42 -12.54 35.32
C ASP A 250 4.94 -12.88 35.58
N ALA A 251 4.68 -14.02 36.22
CA ALA A 251 3.37 -14.38 36.77
C ALA A 251 3.33 -14.10 38.27
N ALA A 252 2.41 -13.24 38.71
CA ALA A 252 2.29 -12.89 40.13
C ALA A 252 0.88 -12.45 40.51
N THR A 253 0.60 -12.36 41.80
CA THR A 253 -0.60 -11.68 42.30
C THR A 253 -0.47 -10.18 42.09
N CYS A 254 -1.59 -9.49 41.84
CA CYS A 254 -1.57 -8.04 41.76
C CYS A 254 -1.28 -7.46 43.15
N GLY A 255 -0.16 -6.74 43.28
CA GLY A 255 0.23 -6.10 44.55
C GLY A 255 -0.68 -4.95 45.03
N VAL A 256 -1.79 -4.68 44.33
CA VAL A 256 -2.86 -3.78 44.79
C VAL A 256 -4.06 -4.56 45.32
N CYS A 257 -4.24 -5.83 44.90
CA CYS A 257 -5.39 -6.64 45.30
C CYS A 257 -5.15 -7.44 46.58
N MET A 258 -3.91 -7.87 46.80
CA MET A 258 -3.47 -8.80 47.84
C MET A 258 -2.12 -8.37 48.37
#